data_AF-A0A1J3HG01-F1
#
_entry.id   AF-A0A1J3HG01-F1
#
_cell.length_a   1.000
_cell.length_b   1.000
_cell.length_c   1.000
_cell.angle_alpha   90.00
_cell.angle_beta   90.00
_cell.angle_gamma   90.00
#
_symmetry.space_group_name_H-M   'P 1'
#
loop_
_entity.id
_entity.type
_entity.pdbx_description
1 polymer ?
#
loop_
_entity_poly.entity_id
_entity_poly.type
_entity_poly.pdbx_seq_one_letter_code
_entity_poly.pdbx_strand_id
1 'polypeptide(L)'
;LTSRNRQVLVQCQAQDLYEIHKLSELESFELCFQYATEKSWNGRTSLITELVNYAGGIPLALCVLGSSVQNQCLNDEKQHLKRMRQHPLGEIQDAFKRSFNALDGNEKNTFLDLACFFRGENKDHVVNILDGCGAFTDLGIYGLI
;
A
#
# COMPACT_ATOMS: atom_id res chain seq x y z
N LEU A 1 -0.89 20.80 -10.86
CA LEU A 1 -2.03 20.13 -10.18
C LEU A 1 -1.60 18.71 -9.86
N THR A 2 -1.82 18.21 -8.65
CA THR A 2 -1.62 16.79 -8.31
C THR A 2 -2.95 16.18 -7.90
N SER A 3 -3.19 14.93 -8.26
CA SER A 3 -4.40 14.20 -7.90
C SER A 3 -4.09 12.72 -7.78
N ARG A 4 -4.84 12.03 -6.91
CA ARG A 4 -4.83 10.56 -6.82
C ARG A 4 -5.86 9.91 -7.76
N ASN A 5 -6.75 10.71 -8.34
CA ASN A 5 -7.73 10.29 -9.34
C ASN A 5 -7.36 10.93 -10.68
N ARG A 6 -7.05 10.09 -11.68
CA ARG A 6 -6.63 10.51 -13.02
C ARG A 6 -7.70 11.33 -13.74
N GLN A 7 -8.98 11.03 -13.52
CA GLN A 7 -10.10 11.73 -14.16
C GLN A 7 -10.15 13.21 -13.78
N VAL A 8 -9.76 13.56 -12.55
CA VAL A 8 -9.65 14.97 -12.12
C VAL A 8 -8.65 15.73 -12.99
N LEU A 9 -7.50 15.11 -13.31
CA LEU A 9 -6.47 15.74 -14.16
C LEU A 9 -6.94 15.89 -15.61
N VAL A 10 -7.67 14.88 -16.12
CA VAL A 10 -8.28 14.93 -17.46
C VAL A 10 -9.33 16.04 -17.56
N GLN A 11 -10.21 16.16 -16.57
CA GLN A 11 -11.23 17.21 -16.50
C GLN A 11 -10.61 18.61 -16.41
N CYS A 12 -9.47 18.74 -15.75
CA CYS A 12 -8.69 19.98 -15.70
C CYS A 12 -7.86 20.25 -16.97
N GLN A 13 -7.98 19.45 -18.02
CA GLN A 13 -7.26 19.61 -19.29
C GLN A 13 -5.73 19.64 -19.11
N ALA A 14 -5.21 18.83 -18.19
CA ALA A 14 -3.77 18.70 -18.00
C ALA A 14 -3.10 18.22 -19.30
N GLN A 15 -2.07 18.93 -19.77
CA GLN A 15 -1.38 18.64 -21.03
C GLN A 15 -0.45 17.44 -20.91
N ASP A 16 0.30 17.37 -19.81
CA ASP A 16 1.24 16.30 -19.52
C ASP A 16 0.82 15.57 -18.23
N LEU A 17 0.68 14.25 -18.32
CA LEU A 17 0.39 13.39 -17.19
C LEU A 17 1.65 12.62 -16.80
N TYR A 18 2.10 12.82 -15.56
CA TYR A 18 3.21 12.08 -14.98
C TYR A 18 2.70 11.22 -13.83
N GLU A 19 2.86 9.90 -13.96
CA GLU A 19 2.56 8.95 -12.90
C GLU A 19 3.76 8.82 -11.96
N ILE A 20 3.53 9.01 -10.65
CA ILE A 20 4.58 8.80 -9.66
C ILE A 20 4.77 7.29 -9.48
N HIS A 21 5.94 6.80 -9.85
CA HIS A 21 6.30 5.40 -9.67
C HIS A 21 6.75 5.09 -8.24
N LYS A 22 6.67 3.80 -7.89
CA LYS A 22 7.25 3.27 -6.65
C LYS A 22 8.77 3.43 -6.68
N LEU A 23 9.37 3.54 -5.50
CA LEU A 23 10.82 3.52 -5.36
C LEU A 23 11.38 2.19 -5.83
N SER A 24 12.56 2.23 -6.45
CA SER A 24 13.36 1.03 -6.71
C SER A 24 13.75 0.36 -5.40
N GLU A 25 14.23 -0.88 -5.48
CA GLU A 25 14.71 -1.62 -4.31
C GLU A 25 15.82 -0.83 -3.59
N LEU A 26 16.82 -0.32 -4.33
CA LEU A 26 17.92 0.47 -3.77
C LEU A 26 17.44 1.74 -3.07
N GLU A 27 16.58 2.53 -3.73
CA GLU A 27 16.00 3.75 -3.14
C GLU A 27 15.14 3.43 -1.91
N SER A 28 14.46 2.28 -1.91
CA SER A 28 13.64 1.84 -0.79
C SER A 28 14.50 1.50 0.44
N PHE A 29 15.62 0.81 0.23
CA PHE A 29 16.59 0.54 1.30
C PHE A 29 17.19 1.84 1.83
N GLU A 30 17.61 2.75 0.96
CA GLU A 30 18.19 4.03 1.36
C GLU A 30 17.19 4.86 2.20
N LEU A 31 15.94 4.97 1.74
CA LEU A 31 14.92 5.71 2.46
C LEU A 31 14.58 5.05 3.80
N CYS A 32 14.40 3.73 3.84
CA CYS A 32 14.15 3.02 5.09
C CYS A 32 15.29 3.23 6.08
N PHE A 33 16.54 3.17 5.59
CA PHE A 33 17.74 3.40 6.39
C PHE A 33 17.80 4.81 6.99
N GLN A 34 17.46 5.85 6.20
CA GLN A 34 17.43 7.23 6.68
C GLN A 34 16.48 7.43 7.88
N TYR A 35 15.42 6.63 7.98
CA TYR A 35 14.43 6.72 9.06
C TYR A 35 14.67 5.72 10.20
N ALA A 36 15.60 4.79 10.04
CA ALA A 36 16.00 3.83 11.07
C ALA A 36 17.11 4.40 11.97
N THR A 37 17.20 3.93 13.22
CA THR A 37 18.26 4.39 14.15
C THR A 37 19.59 3.70 13.87
N GLU A 38 20.74 4.38 14.04
CA GLU A 38 22.09 3.77 13.84
C GLU A 38 22.28 2.45 14.62
N LYS A 39 21.73 2.35 15.84
CA LYS A 39 21.79 1.13 16.67
C LYS A 39 20.99 -0.05 16.11
N SER A 40 19.96 0.23 15.31
CA SER A 40 19.14 -0.79 14.67
C SER A 40 19.85 -1.49 13.52
N TRP A 41 20.92 -0.91 12.97
CA TRP A 41 21.59 -1.41 11.77
C TRP A 41 22.71 -2.43 12.03
N ASN A 42 23.37 -2.40 13.20
CA ASN A 42 24.51 -3.26 13.50
C ASN A 42 24.16 -4.77 13.41
N GLY A 43 24.36 -5.37 12.24
CA GLY A 43 24.17 -6.80 11.96
C GLY A 43 22.73 -7.26 11.68
N ARG A 44 21.79 -6.34 11.41
CA ARG A 44 20.33 -6.64 11.35
C ARG A 44 19.71 -6.35 9.98
N THR A 45 20.38 -6.80 8.92
CA THR A 45 19.94 -6.64 7.53
C THR A 45 18.63 -7.38 7.22
N SER A 46 18.36 -8.52 7.87
CA SER A 46 17.14 -9.32 7.62
C SER A 46 15.85 -8.56 7.91
N LEU A 47 15.78 -7.85 9.05
CA LEU A 47 14.58 -7.11 9.44
C LEU A 47 14.31 -5.99 8.43
N ILE A 48 15.34 -5.23 8.07
CA ILE A 48 15.17 -4.10 7.16
C ILE A 48 14.75 -4.60 5.78
N THR A 49 15.31 -5.71 5.30
CA THR A 49 14.86 -6.35 4.06
C THR A 49 13.38 -6.72 4.13
N GLU A 50 12.93 -7.32 5.24
CA GLU A 50 11.51 -7.66 5.43
C GLU A 50 10.61 -6.41 5.48
N LEU A 51 11.06 -5.32 6.10
CA LEU A 51 10.32 -4.06 6.15
C LEU A 51 10.23 -3.39 4.78
N VAL A 52 11.34 -3.37 4.03
CA VAL A 52 11.39 -2.84 2.66
C VAL A 52 10.47 -3.64 1.75
N ASN A 53 10.52 -4.97 1.83
CA ASN A 53 9.63 -5.87 1.09
C ASN A 53 8.16 -5.64 1.45
N TYR A 54 7.86 -5.47 2.75
CA TYR A 54 6.50 -5.18 3.21
C TYR A 54 6.00 -3.82 2.72
N ALA A 55 6.86 -2.80 2.69
CA ALA A 55 6.49 -1.46 2.21
C ALA A 55 6.24 -1.40 0.70
N GLY A 56 6.81 -2.34 -0.07
CA GLY A 56 6.56 -2.48 -1.50
C GLY A 56 6.89 -1.23 -2.33
N GLY A 57 7.95 -0.52 -1.95
CA GLY A 57 8.43 0.70 -2.61
C GLY A 57 7.58 1.95 -2.37
N ILE A 58 6.64 1.93 -1.42
CA ILE A 58 5.82 3.08 -1.05
C ILE A 58 6.60 3.96 -0.05
N PRO A 59 6.97 5.22 -0.40
CA PRO A 59 7.80 6.07 0.45
C PRO A 59 7.25 6.25 1.86
N LEU A 60 5.94 6.53 1.99
CA LEU A 60 5.32 6.72 3.29
C LEU A 60 5.44 5.47 4.17
N ALA A 61 5.21 4.29 3.62
CA ALA A 61 5.32 3.05 4.38
C ALA A 61 6.76 2.82 4.85
N LEU A 62 7.75 3.09 3.99
CA LEU A 62 9.18 2.96 4.33
C LEU A 62 9.57 3.88 5.50
N CYS A 63 9.18 5.16 5.46
CA CYS A 63 9.49 6.10 6.53
C CYS A 63 8.90 5.65 7.88
N VAL A 64 7.60 5.29 7.88
CA VAL A 64 6.87 4.89 9.08
C VAL A 64 7.46 3.59 9.66
N LEU A 65 7.77 2.61 8.81
CA LEU A 65 8.35 1.34 9.24
C LEU A 65 9.79 1.53 9.74
N GLY A 66 10.63 2.29 9.04
CA GLY A 66 11.99 2.59 9.47
C GLY A 66 12.03 3.25 10.84
N SER A 67 11.18 4.26 11.07
CA SER A 67 11.07 4.94 12.38
C SER A 67 10.49 4.08 13.49
N SER A 68 9.76 3.01 13.16
CA SER A 68 9.21 2.09 14.15
C SER A 68 10.25 1.13 14.76
N VAL A 69 11.44 1.01 14.15
CA VAL A 69 12.48 0.06 14.58
C VAL A 69 13.19 0.56 15.85
N GLN A 70 12.76 0.06 17.00
CA GLN A 70 13.39 0.29 18.30
C GLN A 70 14.25 -0.89 18.75
N ASN A 71 15.19 -0.66 19.67
CA ASN A 71 16.08 -1.71 20.20
C ASN A 71 15.34 -2.94 20.77
N GLN A 72 14.14 -2.76 21.33
CA GLN A 72 13.34 -3.85 21.94
C GLN A 72 12.61 -4.70 20.89
N CYS A 73 12.26 -4.12 19.73
CA CYS A 73 11.65 -4.84 18.59
C CYS A 73 12.58 -5.91 18.02
N LEU A 74 13.88 -5.79 18.31
CA LEU A 74 14.94 -6.60 17.75
C LEU A 74 15.26 -7.84 18.59
N ASN A 75 14.73 -7.94 19.82
CA ASN A 75 14.89 -9.12 20.66
C ASN A 75 13.96 -10.27 20.22
N ASP A 76 12.83 -9.95 19.58
CA ASP A 76 11.91 -10.91 18.96
C ASP A 76 11.40 -10.39 17.61
N GLU A 77 12.33 -10.31 16.65
CA GLU A 77 12.10 -9.80 15.30
C GLU A 77 10.91 -10.46 14.61
N LYS A 78 10.76 -11.79 14.75
CA LYS A 78 9.68 -12.56 14.15
C LYS A 78 8.33 -12.17 14.75
N GLN A 79 8.23 -12.03 16.07
CA GLN A 79 7.00 -11.59 16.72
C GLN A 79 6.65 -10.15 16.34
N HIS A 80 7.64 -9.28 16.25
CA HIS A 80 7.45 -7.90 15.83
C HIS A 80 6.90 -7.80 14.39
N LEU A 81 7.52 -8.48 13.43
CA LEU A 81 7.04 -8.58 12.04
C LEU A 81 5.64 -9.17 11.98
N LYS A 82 5.36 -10.24 12.73
CA LYS A 82 4.02 -10.84 12.80
C LYS A 82 2.97 -9.84 13.30
N ARG A 83 3.30 -9.08 14.35
CA ARG A 83 2.39 -8.05 14.89
C ARG A 83 2.12 -6.96 13.87
N MET A 84 3.12 -6.46 13.16
CA MET A 84 2.95 -5.44 12.13
C MET A 84 2.10 -5.92 10.95
N ARG A 85 2.27 -7.17 10.52
CA ARG A 85 1.45 -7.74 9.44
C ARG A 85 -0.02 -7.87 9.84
N GLN A 86 -0.30 -8.19 11.10
CA GLN A 86 -1.66 -8.31 11.62
C GLN A 86 -2.29 -6.96 11.97
N HIS A 87 -1.47 -6.02 12.42
CA HIS A 87 -1.88 -4.69 12.87
C HIS A 87 -0.95 -3.66 12.24
N PRO A 88 -1.25 -3.22 11.00
CA PRO A 88 -0.51 -2.16 10.34
C PRO A 88 -0.42 -0.90 11.22
N LEU A 89 0.68 -0.17 11.12
CA LEU A 89 0.87 1.06 11.87
C LEU A 89 -0.21 2.08 11.49
N GLY A 90 -0.73 2.80 12.49
CA GLY A 90 -1.89 3.69 12.31
C GLY A 90 -1.68 4.74 11.21
N GLU A 91 -0.47 5.29 11.10
CA GLU A 91 -0.11 6.27 10.07
C GLU A 91 -0.25 5.71 8.65
N ILE A 92 0.14 4.44 8.44
CA ILE A 92 -0.04 3.74 7.17
C ILE A 92 -1.53 3.53 6.93
N GLN A 93 -2.24 3.00 7.93
CA GLN A 93 -3.66 2.71 7.81
C GLN A 93 -4.48 3.97 7.50
N ASP A 94 -4.20 5.08 8.16
CA ASP A 94 -4.91 6.36 7.99
C ASP A 94 -4.68 6.95 6.60
N ALA A 95 -3.47 6.82 6.05
CA ALA A 95 -3.17 7.27 4.70
C ALA A 95 -4.01 6.54 3.65
N PHE A 96 -4.13 5.22 3.76
CA PHE A 96 -4.98 4.42 2.86
C PHE A 96 -6.47 4.65 3.11
N LYS A 97 -6.88 4.76 4.38
CA LYS A 97 -8.28 4.97 4.78
C LYS A 97 -8.86 6.25 4.19
N ARG A 98 -8.06 7.31 4.04
CA ARG A 98 -8.50 8.54 3.36
C ARG A 98 -8.91 8.31 1.91
N SER A 99 -8.19 7.46 1.17
CA SER A 99 -8.59 7.09 -0.20
C SER A 99 -9.84 6.21 -0.18
N PHE A 100 -9.84 5.17 0.67
CA PHE A 100 -10.95 4.24 0.77
C PHE A 100 -12.26 4.92 1.15
N ASN A 101 -12.23 5.88 2.08
CA ASN A 101 -13.44 6.58 2.52
C ASN A 101 -14.09 7.42 1.41
N ALA A 102 -13.31 7.88 0.43
CA ALA A 102 -13.79 8.69 -0.68
C ALA A 102 -14.55 7.88 -1.74
N LEU A 103 -14.39 6.55 -1.73
CA LEU A 103 -15.09 5.64 -2.63
C LEU A 103 -16.58 5.56 -2.31
N ASP A 104 -17.39 5.30 -3.33
CA ASP A 104 -18.81 5.00 -3.19
C ASP A 104 -19.04 3.58 -2.63
N GLY A 105 -20.31 3.21 -2.42
CA GLY A 105 -20.66 1.91 -1.83
C GLY A 105 -20.25 0.71 -2.69
N ASN A 106 -20.40 0.82 -4.01
CA ASN A 106 -20.06 -0.27 -4.93
C ASN A 106 -18.54 -0.41 -5.03
N GLU A 107 -17.83 0.70 -5.23
CA GLU A 107 -16.36 0.75 -5.28
C GLU A 107 -15.72 0.18 -4.00
N LYS A 108 -16.26 0.52 -2.81
CA LYS A 108 -15.78 -0.02 -1.53
C LYS A 108 -15.90 -1.54 -1.46
N ASN A 109 -17.07 -2.08 -1.83
CA ASN A 109 -17.32 -3.51 -1.79
C ASN A 109 -16.40 -4.23 -2.80
N THR A 110 -16.34 -3.74 -4.04
CA THR A 110 -15.46 -4.27 -5.07
C THR A 110 -13.99 -4.25 -4.63
N PHE A 111 -13.51 -3.16 -4.03
CA PHE A 111 -12.15 -3.10 -3.50
C PHE A 111 -11.89 -4.17 -2.44
N LEU A 112 -12.81 -4.37 -1.50
CA LEU A 112 -12.67 -5.36 -0.44
C LEU A 112 -12.66 -6.78 -1.00
N ASP A 113 -13.54 -7.11 -1.94
CA ASP A 113 -13.56 -8.43 -2.58
C ASP A 113 -12.25 -8.72 -3.31
N LEU A 114 -11.75 -7.74 -4.09
CA LEU A 114 -10.47 -7.83 -4.79
C LEU A 114 -9.29 -8.00 -3.83
N ALA A 115 -9.25 -7.23 -2.75
CA ALA A 115 -8.15 -7.24 -1.79
C ALA A 115 -8.13 -8.50 -0.92
N CYS A 116 -9.30 -9.00 -0.52
CA CYS A 116 -9.44 -10.12 0.41
C CYS A 116 -9.44 -11.48 -0.29
N PHE A 117 -10.07 -11.61 -1.45
CA PHE A 117 -10.35 -12.92 -2.06
C PHE A 117 -9.72 -13.11 -3.43
N PHE A 118 -9.59 -12.05 -4.22
CA PHE A 118 -9.20 -12.16 -5.64
C PHE A 118 -7.87 -11.48 -5.97
N ARG A 119 -6.94 -11.44 -5.01
CA ARG A 119 -5.64 -10.78 -5.22
C ARG A 119 -4.84 -11.50 -6.30
N GLY A 120 -4.60 -10.81 -7.42
CA GLY A 120 -3.82 -11.31 -8.54
C GLY A 120 -4.61 -12.18 -9.53
N GLU A 121 -5.92 -12.32 -9.31
CA GLU A 121 -6.80 -13.05 -10.21
C GLU A 121 -7.08 -12.28 -11.50
N ASN A 122 -7.52 -13.01 -12.53
CA ASN A 122 -7.91 -12.42 -13.81
C ASN A 122 -9.18 -11.57 -13.66
N LYS A 123 -9.16 -10.35 -14.21
CA LYS A 123 -10.28 -9.40 -14.12
C LYS A 123 -11.61 -10.01 -14.60
N ASP A 124 -11.64 -10.59 -15.79
CA ASP A 124 -12.88 -11.10 -16.40
C ASP A 124 -13.45 -12.25 -15.58
N HIS A 125 -12.59 -13.07 -14.97
CA HIS A 125 -13.01 -14.12 -14.04
C HIS A 125 -13.70 -13.54 -12.80
N VAL A 126 -13.11 -12.51 -12.19
CA VAL A 126 -13.66 -11.87 -10.99
C VAL A 126 -15.00 -11.18 -11.30
N VAL A 127 -15.08 -10.44 -12.41
CA VAL A 127 -16.32 -9.78 -12.85
C VAL A 127 -17.44 -10.81 -13.03
N ASN A 128 -17.19 -11.94 -13.69
CA ASN A 128 -18.19 -12.98 -13.87
C ASN A 128 -18.71 -13.54 -12.54
N ILE A 129 -17.84 -13.76 -11.55
CA ILE A 129 -18.24 -14.28 -10.24
C ILE A 129 -19.08 -13.24 -9.49
N LEU A 130 -18.57 -12.02 -9.36
CA LEU A 130 -19.19 -10.99 -8.52
C LEU A 130 -20.47 -10.43 -9.15
N ASP A 131 -20.53 -10.26 -10.46
CA ASP A 131 -21.76 -9.85 -11.16
C ASP A 131 -22.81 -10.97 -11.15
N GLY A 132 -22.37 -12.24 -11.13
CA GLY A 132 -23.25 -13.38 -10.85
C GLY A 132 -23.90 -13.33 -9.46
N CYS A 133 -23.30 -12.60 -8.52
CA CYS A 133 -23.85 -12.29 -7.20
C CYS A 133 -24.62 -10.97 -7.13
N GLY A 134 -24.83 -10.27 -8.27
CA GLY A 134 -25.55 -9.02 -8.35
C GLY A 134 -24.73 -7.76 -8.04
N ALA A 135 -23.40 -7.86 -8.04
CA ALA A 135 -22.53 -6.69 -7.98
C ALA A 135 -22.46 -5.95 -9.33
N PHE A 136 -21.95 -4.71 -9.31
CA PHE A 136 -21.61 -3.97 -10.53
C PHE A 136 -20.08 -3.85 -10.61
N THR A 137 -19.41 -4.98 -10.78
CA THR A 137 -17.97 -5.12 -10.56
C THR A 137 -17.17 -4.30 -11.54
N ASP A 138 -17.55 -4.28 -12.82
CA ASP A 138 -16.86 -3.47 -13.83
C ASP A 138 -16.91 -1.97 -13.52
N LEU A 139 -18.06 -1.48 -13.06
CA LEU A 139 -18.21 -0.09 -12.62
C LEU A 139 -17.39 0.19 -11.35
N GLY A 140 -17.39 -0.76 -10.41
CA GLY A 140 -16.60 -0.67 -9.20
C GLY A 140 -15.11 -0.59 -9.51
N ILE A 141 -14.60 -1.45 -10.39
CA ILE A 141 -13.21 -1.44 -10.85
C ILE A 141 -12.88 -0.13 -11.57
N TYR A 142 -13.79 0.36 -12.41
CA TYR A 142 -13.59 1.63 -13.12
C TYR A 142 -13.40 2.81 -12.15
N GLY A 143 -14.08 2.80 -11.00
CA GLY A 143 -13.91 3.81 -9.95
C GLY A 143 -12.59 3.71 -9.17
N LEU A 144 -11.90 2.57 -9.25
CA LEU A 144 -10.62 2.34 -8.56
C LEU A 144 -9.39 2.73 -9.39
N ILE A 145 -9.55 3.07 -10.67
CA ILE A 145 -8.48 3.39 -11.64
C ILE A 145 -8.52 4.85 -12.12
#